data_AF-F6H1T1-F1
#
_entry.id   AF-F6H1T1-F1
#
_cell.length_a   1.000
_cell.length_b   1.000
_cell.length_c   1.000
_cell.angle_alpha   90.00
_cell.angle_beta   90.00
_cell.angle_gamma   90.00
#
_symmetry.space_group_name_H-M   'P 1'
#
loop_
_entity.id
_entity.type
_entity.pdbx_description
1 polymer ?
#
loop_
_entity_poly.entity_id
_entity_poly.type
_entity_poly.pdbx_seq_one_letter_code
_entity_poly.pdbx_strand_id
1 'polypeptide(L)'
;MPKPETQLRLDLSSLLGKLFFMQVILQLFPREGVEQLLLESSEDHAIICDLDTLEKIAMRGLSLALSHGECFGMFGPNGADKNYFISMLIGLTAPTSDTAFVEGLDIRTHIDGIYTSMGVCPQHNLL
;
A
#
# COMPACT_ATOMS: atom_id res chain seq x y z
N MET A 1 -21.48 -13.13 8.74
CA MET A 1 -22.13 -14.39 8.29
C MET A 1 -23.08 -14.06 7.14
N PRO A 2 -22.90 -14.62 5.92
CA PRO A 2 -23.87 -14.41 4.85
C PRO A 2 -25.12 -15.26 5.12
N LYS A 3 -26.31 -14.73 4.76
CA LYS A 3 -27.60 -15.39 5.00
C LYS A 3 -27.79 -16.59 4.06
N PRO A 4 -28.58 -17.62 4.44
CA PRO A 4 -28.61 -18.93 3.78
C PRO A 4 -29.21 -19.01 2.36
N GLU A 5 -29.58 -17.90 1.73
CA GLU A 5 -30.28 -17.90 0.43
C GLU A 5 -29.59 -17.08 -0.68
N THR A 6 -28.36 -16.60 -0.47
CA THR A 6 -27.66 -15.89 -1.54
C THR A 6 -27.09 -16.89 -2.53
N GLN A 7 -27.77 -17.09 -3.68
CA GLN A 7 -27.15 -17.76 -4.82
C GLN A 7 -25.82 -17.09 -5.14
N LEU A 8 -24.76 -17.89 -5.16
CA LEU A 8 -23.40 -17.45 -5.45
C LEU A 8 -23.29 -17.12 -6.95
N ARG A 9 -23.86 -15.98 -7.36
CA ARG A 9 -23.69 -15.41 -8.68
C ARG A 9 -22.23 -14.96 -8.78
N LEU A 10 -21.44 -15.66 -9.60
CA LEU A 10 -20.15 -15.18 -10.06
C LEU A 10 -20.40 -13.92 -10.88
N ASP A 11 -20.36 -12.77 -10.22
CA ASP A 11 -20.57 -11.49 -10.84
C ASP A 11 -19.29 -11.13 -11.60
N LEU A 12 -19.33 -11.28 -12.93
CA LEU A 12 -18.24 -10.89 -13.82
C LEU A 12 -17.81 -9.44 -13.58
N SER A 13 -18.71 -8.56 -13.10
CA SER A 13 -18.35 -7.19 -12.71
C SER A 13 -17.45 -7.12 -11.46
N SER A 14 -17.58 -8.04 -10.51
CA SER A 14 -16.67 -8.16 -9.36
C SER A 14 -15.32 -8.75 -9.77
N LEU A 15 -15.29 -9.63 -10.76
CA LEU A 15 -14.05 -10.20 -11.30
C LEU A 15 -13.32 -9.18 -12.19
N LEU A 16 -14.05 -8.46 -13.05
CA LEU A 16 -13.55 -7.33 -13.81
C LEU A 16 -13.10 -6.21 -12.89
N GLY A 17 -13.81 -5.91 -11.81
CA GLY A 17 -13.36 -4.95 -10.79
C GLY A 17 -12.03 -5.36 -10.16
N LYS A 18 -11.82 -6.65 -9.86
CA LYS A 18 -10.54 -7.19 -9.38
C LYS A 18 -9.42 -7.13 -10.44
N LEU A 19 -9.75 -7.40 -11.70
CA LEU A 19 -8.80 -7.35 -12.82
C LEU A 19 -8.43 -5.91 -13.21
N PHE A 20 -9.38 -4.97 -13.18
CA PHE A 20 -9.16 -3.53 -13.40
C PHE A 20 -8.42 -2.89 -12.22
N PHE A 21 -8.70 -3.34 -10.99
CA PHE A 21 -7.93 -3.00 -9.79
C PHE A 21 -6.46 -3.41 -9.93
N MET A 22 -6.21 -4.60 -10.48
CA MET A 22 -4.86 -5.09 -10.83
C MET A 22 -4.22 -4.30 -11.99
N GLN A 23 -4.99 -3.52 -12.76
CA GLN A 23 -4.51 -2.72 -13.88
C GLN A 23 -4.21 -1.26 -13.47
N VAL A 24 -4.86 -0.72 -12.43
CA VAL A 24 -4.45 0.55 -11.77
C VAL A 24 -3.13 0.37 -10.99
N ILE A 25 -2.83 -0.87 -10.59
CA ILE A 25 -1.53 -1.37 -10.16
C ILE A 25 -0.42 -1.22 -11.24
N LEU A 26 -0.68 -0.78 -12.47
CA LEU A 26 0.37 -0.53 -13.48
C LEU A 26 1.27 0.70 -13.23
N GLN A 27 1.12 1.38 -12.09
CA GLN A 27 2.16 2.26 -11.53
C GLN A 27 3.00 1.58 -10.44
N LEU A 28 2.80 0.28 -10.19
CA LEU A 28 3.78 -0.51 -9.45
C LEU A 28 5.01 -0.65 -10.35
N PHE A 29 6.11 -0.09 -9.88
CA PHE A 29 7.42 -0.35 -10.46
C PHE A 29 7.65 -1.86 -10.48
N PRO A 30 8.30 -2.42 -11.52
CA PRO A 30 8.75 -3.80 -11.47
C PRO A 30 9.55 -4.00 -10.17
N ARG A 31 9.24 -5.06 -9.42
CA ARG A 31 9.84 -5.34 -8.11
C ARG A 31 11.37 -5.17 -8.10
N GLU A 32 12.02 -5.64 -9.17
CA GLU A 32 13.47 -5.51 -9.37
C GLU A 32 13.96 -4.04 -9.34
N GLY A 33 13.18 -3.10 -9.88
CA GLY A 33 13.49 -1.68 -9.83
C GLY A 33 13.31 -1.07 -8.44
N VAL A 34 12.28 -1.51 -7.69
CA VAL A 34 12.08 -1.07 -6.30
C VAL A 34 13.18 -1.61 -5.39
N GLU A 35 13.58 -2.88 -5.56
CA GLU A 35 14.69 -3.48 -4.81
C GLU A 35 16.01 -2.76 -5.06
N GLN A 36 16.28 -2.32 -6.30
CA GLN A 36 17.44 -1.48 -6.61
C GLN A 36 17.37 -0.11 -5.91
N LEU A 37 16.22 0.56 -5.94
CA LEU A 37 16.04 1.85 -5.27
C LEU A 37 16.17 1.75 -3.74
N LEU A 38 15.71 0.64 -3.14
CA LEU A 38 15.91 0.32 -1.73
C LEU A 38 17.40 0.14 -1.38
N LEU A 39 18.20 -0.38 -2.31
CA LEU A 39 19.65 -0.53 -2.13
C LEU A 39 20.42 0.77 -2.37
N GLU A 40 19.92 1.66 -3.22
CA GLU A 40 20.63 2.87 -3.65
C GLU A 40 20.28 4.13 -2.84
N SER A 41 19.35 4.09 -1.88
CA SER A 41 18.94 5.26 -1.07
C SER A 41 18.70 6.51 -1.94
N SER A 42 17.88 6.36 -2.97
CA SER A 42 17.57 7.45 -3.90
C SER A 42 16.83 8.60 -3.17
N GLU A 43 17.45 9.78 -3.12
CA GLU A 43 16.83 11.00 -2.57
C GLU A 43 15.75 11.59 -3.50
N ASP A 44 15.54 11.02 -4.69
CA ASP A 44 14.53 11.50 -5.63
C ASP A 44 13.11 10.97 -5.30
N HIS A 45 13.00 10.04 -4.35
CA HIS A 45 11.75 9.37 -3.99
C HIS A 45 11.26 9.74 -2.60
N ALA A 46 10.00 10.16 -2.54
CA ALA A 46 9.28 10.44 -1.30
C ALA A 46 8.91 9.14 -0.55
N ILE A 47 8.56 8.07 -1.26
CA ILE A 47 8.18 6.79 -0.67
C ILE A 47 8.82 5.66 -1.47
N ILE A 48 9.48 4.72 -0.79
CA ILE A 48 9.94 3.47 -1.39
C ILE A 48 9.56 2.34 -0.44
N CYS A 49 8.77 1.38 -0.90
CA CYS A 49 8.41 0.24 -0.08
C CYS A 49 8.27 -1.03 -0.90
N ASP A 50 8.78 -2.13 -0.34
CA ASP A 50 8.44 -3.48 -0.77
C ASP A 50 7.69 -4.13 0.39
N LEU A 51 6.36 -4.14 0.30
CA LEU A 51 5.48 -4.62 1.35
C LEU A 51 5.02 -6.05 1.06
N ASP A 52 5.25 -6.94 2.02
CA ASP A 52 4.72 -8.29 2.00
C ASP A 52 3.96 -8.60 3.29
N THR A 53 2.85 -9.35 3.17
CA THR A 53 2.08 -9.81 4.32
C THR A 53 1.47 -11.19 4.22
N LEU A 54 1.67 -11.95 5.30
CA LEU A 54 1.12 -13.30 5.44
C LEU A 54 -0.38 -13.27 5.72
N GLU A 55 -0.90 -12.22 6.36
CA GLU A 55 -2.30 -12.13 6.78
C GLU A 55 -3.24 -11.76 5.63
N LYS A 56 -2.77 -10.96 4.66
CA LYS A 56 -3.63 -10.38 3.62
C LYS A 56 -3.11 -10.64 2.22
N ILE A 57 -3.77 -11.55 1.50
CA ILE A 57 -3.37 -11.98 0.15
C ILE A 57 -3.29 -10.80 -0.83
N ALA A 58 -4.17 -9.80 -0.71
CA ALA A 58 -4.21 -8.65 -1.61
C ALA A 58 -3.02 -7.69 -1.47
N MET A 59 -2.22 -7.82 -0.41
CA MET A 59 -1.02 -7.01 -0.17
C MET A 59 0.27 -7.82 -0.20
N ARG A 60 0.24 -9.04 -0.77
CA ARG A 60 1.44 -9.83 -0.98
C ARG A 60 2.22 -9.34 -2.19
N GLY A 61 3.50 -9.02 -2.01
CA GLY A 61 4.38 -8.56 -3.07
C GLY A 61 4.00 -7.20 -3.64
N LEU A 62 3.63 -6.26 -2.78
CA LEU A 62 3.32 -4.88 -3.17
C LEU A 62 4.59 -4.03 -3.13
N SER A 63 5.21 -3.83 -4.29
CA SER A 63 6.40 -2.98 -4.44
C SER A 63 6.02 -1.64 -5.07
N LEU A 64 6.35 -0.54 -4.40
CA LEU A 64 6.00 0.83 -4.79
C LEU A 64 7.20 1.75 -4.58
N ALA A 65 7.47 2.59 -5.58
CA ALA A 65 8.34 3.74 -5.45
C ALA A 65 7.52 4.96 -5.91
N LEU A 66 7.60 6.07 -5.18
CA LEU A 66 6.93 7.32 -5.52
C LEU A 66 7.93 8.45 -5.44
N SER A 67 8.08 9.15 -6.57
CA SER A 67 8.96 10.30 -6.70
C SER A 67 8.36 11.53 -6.02
N HIS A 68 9.18 12.50 -5.68
CA HIS A 68 8.66 13.77 -5.15
C HIS A 68 7.72 14.45 -6.14
N GLY A 69 6.55 14.90 -5.64
CA GLY A 69 5.53 15.56 -6.45
C GLY A 69 4.58 14.62 -7.20
N GLU A 70 4.81 13.31 -7.15
CA GLU A 70 3.88 12.32 -7.71
C GLU A 70 2.68 12.10 -6.79
N CYS A 71 1.50 11.89 -7.40
CA CYS A 71 0.28 11.58 -6.67
C CYS A 71 -0.11 10.12 -6.90
N PHE A 72 -0.19 9.34 -5.82
CA PHE A 72 -0.63 7.95 -5.84
C PHE A 72 -2.05 7.79 -5.33
N GLY A 73 -2.86 7.00 -6.03
CA GLY A 73 -4.23 6.70 -5.65
C GLY A 73 -4.51 5.20 -5.67
N MET A 74 -4.99 4.67 -4.54
CA MET A 74 -5.43 3.28 -4.45
C MET A 74 -6.95 3.19 -4.44
N PHE A 75 -7.53 2.79 -5.57
CA PHE A 75 -8.97 2.57 -5.73
C PHE A 75 -9.32 1.09 -5.66
N GLY A 76 -10.54 0.69 -5.24
CA GLY A 76 -10.93 -0.71 -4.96
C GLY A 76 -12.13 -0.86 -4.01
N PRO A 77 -12.74 -2.06 -3.91
CA PRO A 77 -13.91 -2.28 -3.07
C PRO A 77 -13.57 -2.19 -1.57
N ASN A 78 -14.59 -1.98 -0.73
CA ASN A 78 -14.43 -2.04 0.72
C ASN A 78 -13.90 -3.41 1.14
N GLY A 79 -12.83 -3.42 1.94
CA GLY A 79 -12.13 -4.65 2.32
C GLY A 79 -11.02 -5.11 1.37
N ALA A 80 -10.70 -4.34 0.31
CA ALA A 80 -9.51 -4.56 -0.52
C ALA A 80 -8.20 -4.07 0.13
N ASP A 81 -8.16 -4.00 1.46
CA ASP A 81 -6.95 -3.74 2.25
C ASP A 81 -6.27 -2.39 2.10
N LYS A 82 -6.94 -1.42 1.46
CA LYS A 82 -6.44 -0.05 1.30
C LYS A 82 -6.03 0.63 2.60
N ASN A 83 -6.93 0.59 3.57
CA ASN A 83 -6.70 1.21 4.87
C ASN A 83 -5.55 0.50 5.59
N TYR A 84 -5.34 -0.79 5.32
CA TYR A 84 -4.28 -1.56 5.94
C TYR A 84 -2.90 -1.19 5.35
N PHE A 85 -2.81 -0.97 4.04
CA PHE A 85 -1.63 -0.38 3.41
C PHE A 85 -1.31 1.02 3.95
N ILE A 86 -2.32 1.90 4.05
CA ILE A 86 -2.12 3.23 4.65
C ILE A 86 -1.63 3.09 6.09
N SER A 87 -2.24 2.22 6.89
CA SER A 87 -1.80 1.93 8.26
C SER A 87 -0.35 1.45 8.36
N MET A 88 0.13 0.68 7.38
CA MET A 88 1.55 0.31 7.32
C MET A 88 2.45 1.50 7.06
N LEU A 89 2.15 2.31 6.03
CA LEU A 89 2.96 3.48 5.67
C LEU A 89 3.09 4.49 6.80
N ILE A 90 2.03 4.65 7.59
CA ILE A 90 2.01 5.59 8.73
C ILE A 90 2.52 4.92 10.03
N GLY A 91 3.00 3.68 10.00
CA GLY A 91 3.56 2.98 11.15
C GLY A 91 2.56 2.45 12.19
N LEU A 92 1.24 2.48 11.92
CA LEU A 92 0.22 1.89 12.82
C LEU A 92 0.20 0.36 12.77
N THR A 93 0.74 -0.24 11.72
CA THR A 93 0.86 -1.69 11.57
C THR A 93 2.24 -2.01 11.03
N ALA A 94 2.96 -2.92 11.69
CA ALA A 94 4.26 -3.34 11.19
C ALA A 94 4.09 -4.17 9.90
N PRO A 95 4.79 -3.83 8.81
CA PRO A 95 4.88 -4.73 7.67
C PRO A 95 5.65 -6.00 8.05
N THR A 96 5.38 -7.07 7.31
CA THR A 96 6.07 -8.36 7.50
C THR A 96 7.36 -8.46 6.69
N SER A 97 7.49 -7.65 5.64
CA SER A 97 8.75 -7.41 4.93
C SER A 97 9.52 -6.23 5.54
N ASP A 98 10.83 -6.28 5.40
CA ASP A 98 11.77 -5.45 6.17
C ASP A 98 12.07 -4.06 5.56
N THR A 99 11.35 -3.60 4.53
CA THR A 99 11.82 -2.44 3.75
C THR A 99 10.69 -1.50 3.33
N ALA A 100 10.49 -0.45 4.12
CA ALA A 100 9.68 0.70 3.75
C ALA A 100 10.31 1.99 4.27
N PHE A 101 10.45 2.95 3.37
CA PHE A 101 11.12 4.22 3.58
C PHE A 101 10.20 5.35 3.14
N VAL A 102 10.18 6.42 3.94
CA VAL A 102 9.50 7.68 3.62
C VAL A 102 10.50 8.80 3.83
N GLU A 103 10.71 9.64 2.81
CA GLU A 103 11.71 10.71 2.83
C GLU A 103 13.12 10.17 3.22
N GLY A 104 13.48 8.98 2.72
CA GLY A 104 14.73 8.30 3.05
C GLY A 104 14.82 7.70 4.48
N LEU A 105 13.78 7.84 5.30
CA LEU A 105 13.74 7.32 6.67
C LEU A 105 13.00 5.99 6.73
N ASP A 106 13.56 4.98 7.42
CA ASP A 106 12.88 3.69 7.64
C ASP A 106 11.73 3.87 8.63
N ILE A 107 10.52 3.48 8.21
CA ILE A 107 9.28 3.63 8.98
C ILE A 107 9.27 2.88 10.33
N ARG A 108 10.16 1.90 10.52
CA ARG A 108 10.24 1.11 11.76
C ARG A 108 11.14 1.74 12.81
N THR A 109 12.12 2.52 12.37
CA THR A 109 13.19 3.06 13.23
C THR A 109 13.11 4.57 13.39
N HIS A 110 12.55 5.29 12.41
CA HIS A 110 12.57 6.75 12.36
C HIS A 110 11.16 7.35 12.15
N ILE A 111 10.10 6.67 12.60
CA ILE A 111 8.70 7.10 12.40
C ILE A 111 8.41 8.50 12.97
N ASP A 112 9.04 8.85 14.09
CA ASP A 112 8.89 10.18 14.71
C ASP A 112 9.40 11.29 13.78
N GLY A 113 10.49 11.04 13.05
CA GLY A 113 11.01 11.96 12.04
C GLY A 113 10.08 12.06 10.82
N ILE A 114 9.53 10.92 10.38
CA ILE A 114 8.60 10.86 9.26
C ILE A 114 7.32 11.64 9.53
N TYR A 115 6.79 11.62 10.77
CA TYR A 115 5.61 12.41 11.11
C TYR A 115 5.83 13.93 11.02
N THR A 116 7.07 14.42 10.96
CA THR A 116 7.34 15.85 10.75
C THR A 116 7.11 16.29 9.30
N SER A 117 7.21 15.36 8.35
CA SER A 117 7.02 15.61 6.91
C SER A 117 5.74 14.97 6.35
N MET A 118 5.02 14.15 7.13
CA MET A 118 3.82 13.43 6.71
C MET A 118 2.55 13.96 7.37
N GLY A 119 1.51 14.21 6.55
CA GLY A 119 0.15 14.46 7.02
C GLY A 119 -0.77 13.26 6.75
N VAL A 120 -1.62 12.90 7.72
CA VAL A 120 -2.57 11.78 7.60
C VAL A 120 -3.99 12.26 7.90
N CYS A 121 -4.92 11.94 7.00
CA CYS A 121 -6.34 12.18 7.21
C CYS A 121 -7.07 10.83 7.38
N PRO A 122 -7.52 10.47 8.60
CA PRO A 122 -8.18 9.19 8.85
C PRO A 122 -9.57 9.13 8.20
N GLN A 123 -10.04 7.92 7.92
CA GLN A 123 -11.39 7.70 7.37
C GLN A 123 -12.51 8.18 8.31
N HIS A 124 -12.31 8.03 9.61
CA HIS A 124 -13.27 8.46 10.62
C HIS A 124 -12.78 9.74 11.27
N ASN A 125 -13.70 10.67 11.52
CA ASN A 125 -13.38 11.85 12.28
C ASN A 125 -12.96 11.46 13.70
N LEU A 126 -11.85 12.03 14.18
CA LEU A 126 -11.36 11.80 15.54
C LEU A 126 -11.94 12.82 16.54
N LEU A 127 -12.69 13.81 16.05
CA LEU A 127 -13.36 14.88 16.80
C LEU A 127 -14.88 14.65 16.87
#